data_AF-A0A8I0P1Z5-F1
#
_entry.id   AF-A0A8I0P1Z5-F1
#
_cell.length_a   1.000
_cell.length_b   1.000
_cell.length_c   1.000
_cell.angle_alpha   90.00
_cell.angle_beta   90.00
_cell.angle_gamma   90.00
#
_symmetry.space_group_name_H-M   'P 1'
#
loop_
_entity.id
_entity.type
_entity.pdbx_description
1 polymer ?
#
loop_
_entity_poly.entity_id
_entity_poly.type
_entity_poly.pdbx_seq_one_letter_code
_entity_poly.pdbx_strand_id
1 'polypeptide(L)' 'MIDGILHRVRTGVQWRDLPERFGPWKTVYVRHRLWSADGT' A
#
# COMPACT_ATOMS: atom_id res chain seq x y z
N MET A 1 -5.03 -2.62 6.31
CA MET A 1 -4.17 -1.55 5.71
C MET A 1 -2.87 -2.13 5.13
N ILE A 2 -2.18 -3.03 5.85
CA ILE A 2 -1.11 -3.87 5.27
C ILE A 2 -1.64 -4.74 4.12
N ASP A 3 -2.92 -5.15 4.17
CA ASP A 3 -3.56 -5.91 3.10
C ASP A 3 -3.53 -5.20 1.74
N GLY A 4 -3.55 -3.86 1.72
CA GLY A 4 -3.41 -3.08 0.50
C GLY A 4 -1.98 -3.15 -0.08
N ILE A 5 -0.97 -3.11 0.79
CA ILE A 5 0.43 -3.30 0.41
C ILE A 5 0.64 -4.74 -0.09
N LEU A 6 0.12 -5.73 0.65
CA LEU A 6 0.23 -7.15 0.31
C LEU A 6 -0.50 -7.47 -1.00
N HIS A 7 -1.67 -6.88 -1.22
CA HIS A 7 -2.41 -7.01 -2.47
C HIS A 7 -1.60 -6.43 -3.64
N ARG A 8 -0.98 -5.26 -3.47
CA ARG A 8 -0.09 -4.70 -4.49
C ARG A 8 1.08 -5.63 -4.80
N VAL A 9 1.75 -6.16 -3.77
CA VAL A 9 2.91 -7.05 -3.96
C VAL A 9 2.50 -8.37 -4.63
N ARG A 10 1.32 -8.90 -4.32
CA ARG A 10 0.81 -10.16 -4.90
C ARG A 10 0.28 -10.00 -6.31
N THR A 11 -0.42 -8.89 -6.59
CA THR A 11 -1.11 -8.68 -7.88
C THR A 11 -0.28 -7.84 -8.85
N GLY A 12 0.73 -7.10 -8.37
CA GLY A 12 1.57 -6.21 -9.19
C GLY A 12 0.88 -4.93 -9.68
N VAL A 13 -0.31 -4.63 -9.16
CA VAL A 13 -1.11 -3.47 -9.59
C VAL A 13 -0.44 -2.13 -9.24
N GLN A 14 -0.78 -1.07 -9.97
CA GLN A 14 -0.33 0.27 -9.59
C GLN A 14 -1.07 0.73 -8.33
N TRP A 15 -0.47 1.66 -7.56
CA TRP A 15 -1.10 2.20 -6.37
C TRP A 15 -2.48 2.82 -6.66
N ARG A 16 -2.64 3.45 -7.83
CA ARG A 16 -3.91 4.07 -8.24
C ARG A 16 -5.03 3.07 -8.51
N ASP A 17 -4.67 1.85 -8.91
CA ASP A 17 -5.61 0.76 -9.19
C ASP A 17 -5.91 -0.07 -7.94
N LEU A 18 -5.43 0.36 -6.76
CA LEU A 18 -5.68 -0.35 -5.52
C LEU A 18 -7.19 -0.29 -5.21
N PRO A 19 -7.84 -1.44 -4.96
CA PRO A 19 -9.25 -1.49 -4.64
C PRO A 19 -9.60 -0.64 -3.41
N GLU A 20 -10.65 0.18 -3.49
CA GLU A 20 -11.10 1.06 -2.40
C GLU A 20 -11.43 0.33 -1.10
N ARG A 21 -11.69 -0.98 -1.16
CA ARG A 21 -11.86 -1.84 0.04
C ARG A 21 -10.67 -1.81 1.00
N PHE A 22 -9.47 -1.45 0.51
CA PHE A 22 -8.27 -1.29 1.33
C PHE A 22 -8.09 0.13 1.89
N GLY A 23 -9.02 1.02 1.59
CA GLY A 23 -8.95 2.44 1.86
C GLY A 23 -8.19 3.22 0.77
N PRO A 24 -8.09 4.55 0.93
CA PRO A 24 -7.42 5.40 -0.05
C PRO A 24 -5.97 4.96 -0.27
N TRP A 25 -5.60 4.71 -1.52
CA TRP A 25 -4.25 4.28 -1.89
C TRP A 25 -3.16 5.23 -1.38
N LYS A 26 -3.44 6.52 -1.25
CA LYS A 26 -2.53 7.52 -0.68
C LYS A 26 -2.11 7.17 0.74
N THR A 27 -3.04 6.71 1.58
CA THR A 27 -2.78 6.30 2.97
C THR A 27 -1.89 5.06 3.01
N VAL A 28 -2.19 4.08 2.14
CA VAL A 28 -1.40 2.85 2.04
C VAL A 28 0.02 3.15 1.53
N TYR A 29 0.15 4.04 0.54
CA TYR A 29 1.44 4.49 0.02
C TYR A 29 2.26 5.25 1.07
N VAL A 30 1.66 6.21 1.78
CA VAL A 30 2.34 6.96 2.84
C VAL A 30 2.85 6.01 3.92
N ARG A 31 2.04 5.02 4.32
CA ARG A 31 2.46 4.05 5.34
C ARG A 31 3.54 3.09 4.84
N HIS A 32 3.45 2.64 3.59
CA HIS A 32 4.53 1.86 2.96
C HIS A 32 5.84 2.66 2.92
N ARG A 33 5.76 3.94 2.56
CA ARG A 33 6.92 4.85 2.55
C ARG A 33 7.49 5.07 3.94
N LEU A 34 6.63 5.27 4.95
CA LEU A 34 7.06 5.39 6.34
C LEU A 34 7.74 4.11 6.79
N TRP A 35 7.17 2.93 6.55
CA TRP A 35 7.77 1.66 6.94
C TRP A 35 9.12 1.41 6.26
N SER A 36 9.25 1.78 4.98
CA SER A 36 10.54 1.70 4.26
C SER A 36 11.56 2.73 4.76
N ALA A 37 11.12 3.86 5.32
CA ALA A 37 11.99 4.90 5.85
C ALA A 37 12.36 4.66 7.33
N ASP A 38 11.50 3.94 8.07
CA ASP A 38 11.65 3.69 9.51
C ASP A 38 12.73 2.64 9.82
N GLY A 39 13.12 1.82 8.83
CA GLY A 39 14.43 1.16 8.76
C GLY A 39 14.90 0.31 9.96
N THR A 40 14.02 -0.03 10.90
CA THR A 40 14.32 -0.76 12.14
C THR A 40 13.83 -2.20 12.07
#